data_AF-A0A2A5VFN8-F1
#
_entry.id   AF-A0A2A5VFN8-F1
#
_cell.length_a   1.000
_cell.length_b   1.000
_cell.length_c   1.000
_cell.angle_alpha   90.00
_cell.angle_beta   90.00
_cell.angle_gamma   90.00
#
_symmetry.space_group_name_H-M   'P 1'
#
loop_
_entity.id
_entity.type
_entity.pdbx_description
1 polymer ?
#
loop_
_entity_poly.entity_id
_entity_poly.type
_entity_poly.pdbx_seq_one_letter_code
_entity_poly.pdbx_strand_id
1 'polypeptide(L)'
;MVLPPDHADRVIAQHRSRVEKVAMTGTLLLITSAGWWLFPAMDGSVELLPRMGPVIAMFVAALMLMDLIDHGPIERSRIAIASGFAWPMVIAMAIDSFGKGDMALASAILILVATSLLLHWRNALAGSLSTRRLRAFSGLGGTALGIAIVISLGLELLIAGVFAVACIGMVTPDLMAKDDVHEERKKFANKLDDAEARMLELRSKNSGLEQASSLIQQAREAGWKDPARGMVLIEEAEREAKRIMEMAVDIDAIRRDSLSAVEKAEEIAPVVQGPRRAFTMGDREAGHGSLREAESLYRLSKTKAGAIEEYWQAATDSIASAEKAIAAKSGTSSDSVRGILTTAKEAMDAEEPAEALHIASSIPAHISSLEASSGEAEAAIADAEAALQSAEGELPLANVERLTEAKEAFAKGDVPLAKGLADSLTREVRETSDAMQEVQRALRQKKQIIARFPSGQASHVWRSRLEEVETAASSGSWVNASQSLTSLTDDLATYESKASEAKELLDFVQSEWSELRRRLDSSSIAPTDESRRATEAAVNEAAQALDFGEIQDCLTALGNADELLEGLRRRVV
;
A
#
# COMPACT_ATOMS: atom_id res chain seq x y z
N MET A 1 -70.11 28.27 17.53
CA MET A 1 -71.27 27.51 17.03
C MET A 1 -70.69 26.38 16.19
N VAL A 2 -70.64 25.15 16.72
CA VAL A 2 -70.00 24.00 16.04
C VAL A 2 -71.04 23.41 15.08
N LEU A 3 -70.75 23.44 13.79
CA LEU A 3 -71.61 22.84 12.76
C LEU A 3 -71.51 21.31 12.89
N PRO A 4 -72.63 20.57 12.85
CA PRO A 4 -72.60 19.11 12.90
C PRO A 4 -71.83 18.54 11.70
N PRO A 5 -71.17 17.38 11.84
CA PRO A 5 -70.28 16.81 10.82
C PRO A 5 -70.96 16.59 9.45
N ASP A 6 -72.28 16.39 9.43
CA ASP A 6 -73.05 16.24 8.18
C ASP A 6 -73.55 17.56 7.57
N HIS A 7 -73.24 18.72 8.15
CA HIS A 7 -73.83 19.98 7.71
C HIS A 7 -73.41 20.33 6.27
N ALA A 8 -72.13 20.15 5.95
CA ALA A 8 -71.62 20.41 4.61
C ALA A 8 -72.27 19.46 3.58
N ASP A 9 -72.37 18.18 3.89
CA ASP A 9 -72.95 17.17 3.00
C ASP A 9 -74.44 17.39 2.78
N ARG A 10 -75.19 17.81 3.81
CA ARG A 10 -76.60 18.17 3.67
C ARG A 10 -76.80 19.41 2.81
N VAL A 11 -75.93 20.41 2.95
CA VAL A 11 -75.99 21.63 2.13
C VAL A 11 -75.65 21.30 0.67
N ILE A 12 -74.61 20.50 0.42
CA ILE A 12 -74.24 20.02 -0.93
C ILE A 12 -75.38 19.21 -1.54
N ALA A 13 -75.98 18.27 -0.80
CA ALA A 13 -77.12 17.49 -1.27
C ALA A 13 -78.35 18.34 -1.57
N GLN A 14 -78.63 19.37 -0.75
CA GLN A 14 -79.71 20.32 -1.01
C GLN A 14 -79.44 21.17 -2.26
N HIS A 15 -78.22 21.63 -2.47
CA HIS A 15 -77.84 22.36 -3.69
C HIS A 15 -77.94 21.46 -4.92
N ARG A 16 -77.43 20.23 -4.85
CA ARG A 16 -77.54 19.23 -5.93
C ARG A 16 -78.99 18.95 -6.28
N SER A 17 -79.86 18.73 -5.28
CA SER A 17 -81.29 18.50 -5.52
C SER A 17 -81.99 19.72 -6.16
N ARG A 18 -81.62 20.96 -5.80
CA ARG A 18 -82.17 22.16 -6.46
C ARG A 18 -81.71 22.26 -7.91
N VAL A 19 -80.43 22.04 -8.17
CA VAL A 19 -79.87 22.06 -9.52
C VAL A 19 -80.45 20.95 -10.37
N GLU A 20 -80.59 19.74 -9.82
CA GLU A 20 -81.24 18.59 -10.46
C GLU A 20 -82.68 18.90 -10.86
N LYS A 21 -83.49 19.47 -9.96
CA LYS A 21 -84.86 19.88 -10.28
C LYS A 21 -84.92 20.92 -11.39
N VAL A 22 -84.03 21.92 -11.36
CA VAL A 22 -83.97 22.97 -12.39
C VAL A 22 -83.50 22.39 -13.73
N ALA A 23 -82.47 21.53 -13.72
CA ALA A 23 -81.95 20.87 -14.90
C ALA A 23 -83.00 19.94 -15.54
N MET A 24 -83.66 19.08 -14.75
CA MET A 24 -84.74 18.21 -15.25
C MET A 24 -85.94 19.01 -15.79
N THR A 25 -86.32 20.11 -15.13
CA THR A 25 -87.40 20.97 -15.62
C THR A 25 -86.98 21.65 -16.93
N GLY A 26 -85.73 22.10 -17.02
CA GLY A 26 -85.15 22.71 -18.20
C GLY A 26 -85.03 21.73 -19.38
N THR A 27 -84.60 20.50 -19.15
CA THR A 27 -84.53 19.47 -20.20
C THR A 27 -85.91 19.11 -20.72
N LEU A 28 -86.90 18.95 -19.84
CA LEU A 28 -88.28 18.71 -20.25
C LEU A 28 -88.85 19.88 -21.07
N LEU A 29 -88.55 21.12 -20.67
CA LEU A 29 -88.96 22.32 -21.41
C LEU A 29 -88.30 22.40 -22.79
N LEU A 30 -87.01 22.10 -22.90
CA LEU A 30 -86.30 22.09 -24.18
C LEU A 30 -86.84 20.99 -25.12
N ILE A 31 -87.10 19.79 -24.61
CA ILE A 31 -87.63 18.68 -25.40
C ILE A 31 -89.06 19.00 -25.87
N THR A 32 -89.92 19.55 -24.99
CA THR A 32 -91.29 19.94 -25.37
C THR A 32 -91.29 21.11 -26.35
N SER A 33 -90.41 22.09 -26.18
CA SER A 33 -90.24 23.22 -27.12
C SER A 33 -89.72 22.76 -28.48
N ALA A 34 -88.80 21.78 -28.50
CA ALA A 34 -88.31 21.17 -29.73
C ALA A 34 -89.42 20.42 -30.47
N GLY A 35 -90.25 19.66 -29.75
CA GLY A 35 -91.43 19.01 -30.30
C GLY A 35 -92.43 20.02 -30.87
N TRP A 36 -92.70 21.12 -30.13
CA TRP A 36 -93.57 22.21 -30.59
C TRP A 36 -93.04 22.87 -31.87
N TRP A 37 -91.73 23.12 -31.96
CA TRP A 37 -91.10 23.71 -33.14
C TRP A 37 -91.16 22.80 -34.38
N LEU A 38 -91.05 21.48 -34.18
CA LEU A 38 -91.12 20.49 -35.25
C LEU A 38 -92.57 20.22 -35.71
N PHE A 39 -93.56 20.47 -34.86
CA PHE A 39 -94.96 20.11 -35.07
C PHE A 39 -95.53 20.53 -36.45
N PRO A 40 -95.35 21.79 -36.92
CA PRO A 40 -95.86 22.19 -38.23
C PRO A 40 -95.21 21.46 -39.42
N ALA A 41 -93.96 20.98 -39.26
CA ALA A 41 -93.28 20.24 -40.32
C ALA A 41 -93.75 18.77 -40.41
N MET A 42 -94.27 18.21 -39.32
CA MET A 42 -94.87 16.88 -39.32
C MET A 42 -96.21 16.85 -40.05
N ASP A 43 -96.97 17.95 -40.00
CA ASP A 43 -98.22 18.14 -40.74
C ASP A 43 -97.98 18.51 -42.24
N GLY A 44 -96.73 18.58 -42.68
CA GLY A 44 -96.35 18.91 -44.06
C GLY A 44 -96.51 20.39 -44.45
N SER A 45 -96.80 21.27 -43.48
CA SER A 45 -97.06 22.69 -43.74
C SER A 45 -95.80 23.52 -44.04
N VAL A 46 -94.61 23.01 -43.65
CA VAL A 46 -93.32 23.69 -43.83
C VAL A 46 -92.23 22.63 -44.09
N GLU A 47 -91.18 23.01 -44.82
CA GLU A 47 -90.01 22.15 -45.05
C GLU A 47 -89.31 21.75 -43.75
N LEU A 48 -88.97 20.46 -43.64
CA LEU A 48 -88.37 19.87 -42.44
C LEU A 48 -86.90 20.28 -42.25
N LEU A 49 -86.12 20.33 -43.33
CA LEU A 49 -84.66 20.47 -43.28
C LEU A 49 -84.18 21.76 -42.57
N PRO A 50 -84.73 22.95 -42.84
CA PRO A 50 -84.31 24.19 -42.15
C PRO A 50 -84.66 24.20 -40.65
N ARG A 51 -85.64 23.40 -40.22
CA ARG A 51 -86.09 23.33 -38.82
C ARG A 51 -85.29 22.35 -37.97
N MET A 52 -84.55 21.43 -38.59
CA MET A 52 -83.75 20.43 -37.87
C MET A 52 -82.59 21.05 -37.10
N GLY A 53 -81.95 22.12 -37.61
CA GLY A 53 -80.81 22.78 -36.97
C GLY A 53 -81.11 23.27 -35.54
N PRO A 54 -82.14 24.13 -35.34
CA PRO A 54 -82.56 24.56 -34.01
C PRO A 54 -82.96 23.41 -33.08
N VAL A 55 -83.60 22.36 -33.62
CA VAL A 55 -84.01 21.18 -32.85
C VAL A 55 -82.80 20.40 -32.33
N ILE A 56 -81.81 20.16 -33.19
CA ILE A 56 -80.54 19.52 -32.79
C ILE A 56 -79.84 20.36 -31.72
N ALA A 57 -79.80 21.69 -31.87
CA ALA A 57 -79.22 22.58 -30.87
C ALA A 57 -79.94 22.50 -29.51
N MET A 58 -81.28 22.45 -29.50
CA MET A 58 -82.07 22.27 -28.27
C MET A 58 -81.81 20.91 -27.60
N PHE A 59 -81.67 19.83 -28.38
CA PHE A 59 -81.31 18.51 -27.83
C PHE A 59 -79.90 18.48 -27.26
N VAL A 60 -78.91 19.06 -27.94
CA VAL A 60 -77.54 19.17 -27.42
C VAL A 60 -77.51 19.99 -26.14
N ALA A 61 -78.23 21.11 -26.08
CA ALA A 61 -78.35 21.92 -24.86
C ALA A 61 -79.04 21.14 -23.72
N ALA A 62 -80.04 20.31 -24.03
CA ALA A 62 -80.71 19.45 -23.04
C ALA A 62 -79.77 18.37 -22.47
N LEU A 63 -78.91 17.77 -23.30
CA LEU A 63 -77.89 16.83 -22.82
C LEU A 63 -76.86 17.53 -21.93
N MET A 64 -76.41 18.73 -22.31
CA MET A 64 -75.44 19.52 -21.54
C MET A 64 -76.01 20.03 -20.20
N LEU A 65 -77.33 20.15 -20.04
CA LEU A 65 -77.96 20.46 -18.75
C LEU A 65 -77.72 19.36 -17.70
N MET A 66 -77.50 18.11 -18.12
CA MET A 66 -77.18 17.01 -17.18
C MET A 66 -75.79 17.18 -16.57
N ASP A 67 -74.82 17.70 -17.33
CA ASP A 67 -73.46 18.01 -16.84
C ASP A 67 -73.46 19.11 -15.75
N LEU A 68 -74.58 19.83 -15.56
CA LEU A 68 -74.75 20.81 -14.49
C LEU A 68 -75.08 20.16 -13.13
N ILE A 69 -75.63 18.94 -13.13
CA ILE A 69 -76.05 18.21 -11.93
C ILE A 69 -74.82 17.70 -11.16
N ASP A 70 -73.85 17.16 -11.89
CA ASP A 70 -72.59 16.64 -11.36
C ASP A 70 -71.44 17.56 -11.81
N HIS A 71 -71.32 18.73 -11.17
CA HIS A 71 -70.36 19.77 -11.56
C HIS A 71 -68.92 19.46 -11.11
N GLY A 72 -68.34 18.37 -11.63
CA GLY A 72 -66.96 17.95 -11.41
C GLY A 72 -65.95 18.60 -12.37
N PRO A 73 -64.66 18.23 -12.29
CA PRO A 73 -63.61 18.82 -13.13
C PRO A 73 -63.77 18.49 -14.62
N ILE A 74 -64.30 17.31 -14.95
CA ILE A 74 -64.52 16.89 -16.34
C ILE A 74 -65.72 17.63 -16.92
N GLU A 75 -66.83 17.67 -16.19
CA GLU A 75 -68.09 18.30 -16.57
C GLU A 75 -67.91 19.81 -16.70
N ARG A 76 -67.17 20.44 -15.78
CA ARG A 76 -66.75 21.85 -15.88
C ARG A 76 -65.95 22.12 -17.16
N SER A 77 -65.05 21.22 -17.56
CA SER A 77 -64.27 21.38 -18.79
C SER A 77 -65.15 21.26 -20.04
N ARG A 78 -66.13 20.34 -20.05
CA ARG A 78 -67.08 20.15 -21.17
C ARG A 78 -67.97 21.36 -21.36
N ILE A 79 -68.59 21.86 -20.28
CA ILE A 79 -69.44 23.06 -20.31
C ILE A 79 -68.62 24.29 -20.72
N ALA A 80 -67.38 24.42 -20.24
CA ALA A 80 -66.50 25.51 -20.63
C ALA A 80 -66.17 25.46 -22.13
N ILE A 81 -65.77 24.30 -22.65
CA ILE A 81 -65.48 24.14 -24.09
C ILE A 81 -66.72 24.43 -24.93
N ALA A 82 -67.88 23.87 -24.56
CA ALA A 82 -69.15 24.13 -25.24
C ALA A 82 -69.53 25.62 -25.23
N SER A 83 -69.35 26.29 -24.09
CA SER A 83 -69.54 27.73 -23.97
C SER A 83 -68.59 28.51 -24.88
N GLY A 84 -67.33 28.09 -24.96
CA GLY A 84 -66.29 28.63 -25.84
C GLY A 84 -66.64 28.55 -27.33
N PHE A 85 -67.24 27.44 -27.75
CA PHE A 85 -67.78 27.29 -29.10
C PHE A 85 -69.04 28.15 -29.32
N ALA A 86 -69.95 28.18 -28.33
CA ALA A 86 -71.29 28.74 -28.49
C ALA A 86 -71.33 30.27 -28.44
N TRP A 87 -70.55 30.93 -27.56
CA TRP A 87 -70.69 32.39 -27.38
C TRP A 87 -70.45 33.21 -28.67
N PRO A 88 -69.45 32.92 -29.54
CA PRO A 88 -69.27 33.69 -30.78
C PRO A 88 -70.39 33.42 -31.78
N MET A 89 -70.90 32.18 -31.83
CA MET A 89 -72.02 31.81 -32.70
C MET A 89 -73.30 32.56 -32.28
N VAL A 90 -73.58 32.64 -30.98
CA VAL A 90 -74.74 33.37 -30.45
C VAL A 90 -74.61 34.87 -30.70
N ILE A 91 -73.40 35.46 -30.60
CA ILE A 91 -73.17 36.85 -30.98
C ILE A 91 -73.44 37.06 -32.48
N ALA A 92 -72.96 36.16 -33.34
CA ALA A 92 -73.22 36.24 -34.78
C ALA A 92 -74.73 36.29 -35.09
N MET A 93 -75.52 35.44 -34.44
CA MET A 93 -76.99 35.44 -34.55
C MET A 93 -77.63 36.70 -33.94
N ALA A 94 -77.06 37.25 -32.87
CA ALA A 94 -77.55 38.47 -32.25
C ALA A 94 -77.39 39.71 -33.15
N ILE A 95 -76.28 39.75 -33.90
CA ILE A 95 -75.99 40.84 -34.86
C ILE A 95 -77.00 40.79 -36.01
N ASP A 96 -77.33 39.59 -36.51
CA ASP A 96 -78.34 39.39 -37.56
C ASP A 96 -79.75 39.78 -37.11
N SER A 97 -80.09 39.51 -35.85
CA SER A 97 -81.39 39.82 -35.26
C SER A 97 -81.58 41.31 -34.88
N PHE A 98 -80.65 42.19 -35.25
CA PHE A 98 -80.70 43.61 -34.84
C PHE A 98 -81.77 44.38 -35.63
N GLY A 99 -82.77 44.95 -34.96
CA GLY A 99 -83.91 45.59 -35.61
C GLY A 99 -84.87 46.32 -34.67
N LYS A 100 -86.09 46.61 -35.13
CA LYS A 100 -87.16 47.25 -34.32
C LYS A 100 -88.24 46.22 -33.95
N GLY A 101 -88.96 46.44 -32.85
CA GLY A 101 -90.03 45.55 -32.39
C GLY A 101 -89.49 44.24 -31.82
N ASP A 102 -90.08 43.10 -32.21
CA ASP A 102 -89.72 41.77 -31.68
C ASP A 102 -88.26 41.37 -31.94
N MET A 103 -87.66 41.87 -33.03
CA MET A 103 -86.24 41.68 -33.35
C MET A 103 -85.31 42.34 -32.31
N ALA A 104 -85.68 43.52 -31.80
CA ALA A 104 -84.90 44.19 -30.75
C ALA A 104 -84.87 43.34 -29.47
N LEU A 105 -86.01 42.75 -29.11
CA LEU A 105 -86.10 41.86 -27.95
C LEU A 105 -85.29 40.58 -28.15
N ALA A 106 -85.35 39.98 -29.36
CA ALA A 106 -84.56 38.79 -29.71
C ALA A 106 -83.05 39.06 -29.63
N SER A 107 -82.56 40.15 -30.23
CA SER A 107 -81.14 40.54 -30.15
C SER A 107 -80.68 40.78 -28.70
N ALA A 108 -81.51 41.43 -27.87
CA ALA A 108 -81.19 41.68 -26.47
C ALA A 108 -81.05 40.38 -25.66
N ILE A 109 -81.94 39.41 -25.89
CA ILE A 109 -81.87 38.08 -25.26
C ILE A 109 -80.61 37.34 -25.72
N LEU A 110 -80.31 37.34 -27.02
CA LEU A 110 -79.13 36.66 -27.56
C LEU A 110 -77.82 37.28 -27.05
N ILE A 111 -77.75 38.61 -26.92
CA ILE A 111 -76.60 39.30 -26.31
C ILE A 111 -76.44 38.88 -24.84
N LEU A 112 -77.53 38.79 -24.07
CA LEU A 112 -77.48 38.36 -22.68
C LEU A 112 -76.96 36.91 -22.56
N VAL A 113 -77.43 36.01 -23.41
CA VAL A 113 -76.97 34.61 -23.46
C VAL A 113 -75.51 34.52 -23.90
N ALA A 114 -75.10 35.24 -24.95
CA ALA A 114 -73.72 35.29 -25.37
C ALA A 114 -72.80 35.81 -24.26
N THR A 115 -73.23 36.84 -23.55
CA THR A 115 -72.46 37.43 -22.45
C THR A 115 -72.32 36.46 -21.28
N SER A 116 -73.38 35.73 -20.91
CA SER A 116 -73.31 34.74 -19.83
C SER A 116 -72.41 33.56 -20.19
N LEU A 117 -72.46 33.08 -21.43
CA LEU A 117 -71.56 32.04 -21.96
C LEU A 117 -70.10 32.52 -21.98
N LEU A 118 -69.85 33.75 -22.41
CA LEU A 118 -68.51 34.35 -22.42
C LEU A 118 -67.94 34.45 -21.00
N LEU A 119 -68.73 34.95 -20.05
CA LEU A 119 -68.32 35.06 -18.65
C LEU A 119 -68.03 33.68 -18.04
N HIS A 120 -68.87 32.69 -18.33
CA HIS A 120 -68.66 31.32 -17.87
C HIS A 120 -67.39 30.72 -18.48
N TRP A 121 -67.19 30.82 -19.80
CA TRP A 121 -65.99 30.36 -20.50
C TRP A 121 -64.71 31.00 -19.92
N ARG A 122 -64.74 32.31 -19.64
CA ARG A 122 -63.59 33.01 -19.02
C ARG A 122 -63.31 32.53 -17.60
N ASN A 123 -64.32 32.25 -16.78
CA ASN A 123 -64.09 31.87 -15.38
C ASN A 123 -63.84 30.37 -15.17
N ALA A 124 -64.36 29.51 -16.05
CA ALA A 124 -64.34 28.06 -15.83
C ALA A 124 -62.94 27.43 -15.94
N LEU A 125 -62.03 27.97 -16.75
CA LEU A 125 -60.71 27.35 -17.04
C LEU A 125 -59.49 28.25 -16.69
N ALA A 126 -59.62 29.11 -15.67
CA ALA A 126 -58.61 30.13 -15.35
C ALA A 126 -57.37 29.64 -14.55
N GLY A 127 -57.34 28.40 -14.08
CA GLY A 127 -56.33 27.91 -13.12
C GLY A 127 -54.91 27.77 -13.68
N SER A 128 -54.66 26.78 -14.54
CA SER A 128 -53.31 26.46 -15.03
C SER A 128 -53.05 27.04 -16.42
N LEU A 129 -51.78 27.04 -16.85
CA LEU A 129 -51.43 27.40 -18.23
C LEU A 129 -52.06 26.44 -19.25
N SER A 130 -52.12 25.14 -18.93
CA SER A 130 -52.75 24.13 -19.79
C SER A 130 -54.25 24.36 -19.94
N THR A 131 -54.96 24.73 -18.86
CA THR A 131 -56.40 25.05 -18.94
C THR A 131 -56.65 26.35 -19.68
N ARG A 132 -55.77 27.35 -19.53
CA ARG A 132 -55.82 28.61 -20.31
C ARG A 132 -55.62 28.35 -21.80
N ARG A 133 -54.69 27.48 -22.19
CA ARG A 133 -54.49 27.08 -23.59
C ARG A 133 -55.69 26.31 -24.16
N LEU A 134 -56.25 25.37 -23.39
CA LEU A 134 -57.47 24.65 -23.79
C LEU A 134 -58.65 25.61 -23.98
N ARG A 135 -58.79 26.58 -23.08
CA ARG A 135 -59.75 27.68 -23.20
C ARG A 135 -59.53 28.44 -24.51
N ALA A 136 -58.29 28.86 -24.78
CA ALA A 136 -57.94 29.56 -26.02
C ALA A 136 -58.32 28.77 -27.28
N PHE A 137 -58.02 27.46 -27.32
CA PHE A 137 -58.38 26.62 -28.47
C PHE A 137 -59.89 26.50 -28.68
N SER A 138 -60.68 26.31 -27.62
CA SER A 138 -62.15 26.29 -27.73
C SER A 138 -62.72 27.63 -28.21
N GLY A 139 -62.15 28.76 -27.75
CA GLY A 139 -62.55 30.09 -28.20
C GLY A 139 -62.15 30.38 -29.65
N LEU A 140 -61.00 29.90 -30.13
CA LEU A 140 -60.61 29.97 -31.54
C LEU A 140 -61.57 29.17 -32.42
N GLY A 141 -61.92 27.95 -31.99
CA GLY A 141 -62.90 27.11 -32.68
C GLY A 141 -64.28 27.77 -32.77
N GLY A 142 -64.76 28.33 -31.66
CA GLY A 142 -66.01 29.11 -31.65
C GLY A 142 -65.95 30.35 -32.53
N THR A 143 -64.83 31.07 -32.51
CA THR A 143 -64.62 32.26 -33.36
C THR A 143 -64.66 31.89 -34.83
N ALA A 144 -64.03 30.79 -35.24
CA ALA A 144 -64.07 30.30 -36.61
C ALA A 144 -65.51 29.95 -37.06
N LEU A 145 -66.27 29.25 -36.21
CA LEU A 145 -67.68 28.94 -36.49
C LEU A 145 -68.55 30.22 -36.54
N GLY A 146 -68.33 31.16 -35.63
CA GLY A 146 -69.01 32.46 -35.63
C GLY A 146 -68.73 33.25 -36.91
N ILE A 147 -67.47 33.29 -37.36
CA ILE A 147 -67.10 33.95 -38.63
C ILE A 147 -67.81 33.26 -39.81
N ALA A 148 -67.86 31.93 -39.83
CA ALA A 148 -68.56 31.18 -40.87
C ALA A 148 -70.07 31.52 -40.91
N ILE A 149 -70.71 31.66 -39.75
CA ILE A 149 -72.12 32.09 -39.64
C ILE A 149 -72.29 33.51 -40.18
N VAL A 150 -71.44 34.46 -39.76
CA VAL A 150 -71.51 35.86 -40.23
C VAL A 150 -71.35 35.95 -41.76
N ILE A 151 -70.43 35.17 -42.35
CA ILE A 151 -70.25 35.10 -43.80
C ILE A 151 -71.50 34.50 -44.47
N SER A 152 -72.04 33.40 -43.91
CA SER A 152 -73.22 32.73 -44.46
C SER A 152 -74.48 33.60 -44.44
N LEU A 153 -74.59 34.51 -43.47
CA LEU A 153 -75.71 35.45 -43.34
C LEU A 153 -75.56 36.67 -44.26
N GLY A 154 -74.43 36.83 -44.94
CA GLY A 154 -74.22 37.92 -45.90
C GLY A 154 -74.12 39.31 -45.27
N LEU A 155 -73.65 39.41 -44.02
CA LEU A 155 -73.47 40.69 -43.33
C LEU A 155 -72.43 41.57 -44.04
N GLU A 156 -72.54 42.88 -43.84
CA GLU A 156 -71.57 43.85 -44.35
C GLU A 156 -70.14 43.51 -43.93
N LEU A 157 -69.19 43.63 -44.86
CA LEU A 157 -67.79 43.24 -44.65
C LEU A 157 -67.14 43.96 -43.45
N LEU A 158 -67.52 45.21 -43.19
CA LEU A 158 -67.05 45.96 -42.01
C LEU A 158 -67.53 45.32 -40.70
N ILE A 159 -68.80 44.93 -40.62
CA ILE A 159 -69.37 44.28 -39.43
C ILE A 159 -68.72 42.90 -39.22
N ALA A 160 -68.52 42.15 -40.30
CA ALA A 160 -67.82 40.86 -40.25
C ALA A 160 -66.36 40.99 -39.79
N GLY A 161 -65.65 42.01 -40.29
CA GLY A 161 -64.28 42.32 -39.87
C GLY A 161 -64.19 42.71 -38.39
N VAL A 162 -65.08 43.59 -37.92
CA VAL A 162 -65.13 44.00 -36.51
C VAL A 162 -65.44 42.82 -35.60
N PHE A 163 -66.39 41.96 -35.98
CA PHE A 163 -66.71 40.73 -35.26
C PHE A 163 -65.48 39.81 -35.13
N ALA A 164 -64.79 39.54 -36.24
CA ALA A 164 -63.62 38.68 -36.24
C ALA A 164 -62.50 39.23 -35.34
N VAL A 165 -62.19 40.53 -35.44
CA VAL A 165 -61.17 41.19 -34.60
C VAL A 165 -61.56 41.15 -33.12
N ALA A 166 -62.82 41.44 -32.78
CA ALA A 166 -63.31 41.40 -31.41
C ALA A 166 -63.20 39.99 -30.81
N CYS A 167 -63.60 38.96 -31.55
CA CYS A 167 -63.52 37.58 -31.08
C CYS A 167 -62.08 37.08 -30.91
N ILE A 168 -61.19 37.36 -31.88
CA ILE A 168 -59.76 37.01 -31.79
C ILE A 168 -59.08 37.75 -30.63
N GLY A 169 -59.40 39.03 -30.45
CA GLY A 169 -58.86 39.84 -29.35
C GLY A 169 -59.22 39.29 -27.97
N MET A 170 -60.40 38.67 -27.82
CA MET A 170 -60.80 38.03 -26.56
C MET A 170 -60.01 36.74 -26.25
N VAL A 171 -59.46 36.06 -27.25
CA VAL A 171 -58.72 34.79 -27.12
C VAL A 171 -57.21 35.00 -26.96
N THR A 172 -56.67 36.08 -27.55
CA THR A 172 -55.23 36.34 -27.64
C THR A 172 -54.49 36.33 -26.29
N PRO A 173 -55.01 36.94 -25.20
CA PRO A 173 -54.33 36.94 -23.90
C PRO A 173 -54.03 35.53 -23.35
N ASP A 174 -54.89 34.56 -23.66
CA ASP A 174 -54.74 33.18 -23.19
C ASP A 174 -53.71 32.40 -24.00
N LEU A 175 -53.58 32.72 -25.29
CA LEU A 175 -52.59 32.11 -26.18
C LEU A 175 -51.18 32.63 -25.86
N MET A 176 -51.08 33.90 -25.47
CA MET A 176 -49.83 34.57 -25.11
C MET A 176 -49.46 34.43 -23.62
N ALA A 177 -50.27 33.70 -22.85
CA ALA A 177 -49.98 33.44 -21.44
C ALA A 177 -48.63 32.69 -21.31
N LYS A 178 -47.75 33.23 -20.46
CA LYS A 178 -46.45 32.63 -20.15
C LYS A 178 -46.56 31.74 -18.90
N ASP A 179 -45.61 30.81 -18.80
CA ASP A 179 -45.38 30.05 -17.56
C ASP A 179 -44.68 30.94 -16.53
N ASP A 180 -44.87 30.64 -15.24
CA ASP A 180 -44.36 31.47 -14.15
C ASP A 180 -42.82 31.50 -14.13
N VAL A 181 -42.17 30.46 -14.65
CA VAL A 181 -40.70 30.27 -14.71
C VAL A 181 -40.08 30.74 -16.05
N HIS A 182 -40.84 31.45 -16.89
CA HIS A 182 -40.39 31.82 -18.23
C HIS A 182 -39.11 32.67 -18.25
N GLU A 183 -39.02 33.68 -17.37
CA GLU A 183 -37.85 34.55 -17.29
C GLU A 183 -36.59 33.81 -16.82
N GLU A 184 -36.73 32.82 -15.93
CA GLU A 184 -35.62 31.99 -15.48
C GLU A 184 -35.10 31.08 -16.58
N ARG A 185 -35.99 30.44 -17.35
CA ARG A 185 -35.60 29.65 -18.53
C ARG A 185 -34.87 30.49 -19.57
N LYS A 186 -35.29 31.74 -19.77
CA LYS A 186 -34.62 32.66 -20.70
C LYS A 186 -33.21 33.02 -20.22
N LYS A 187 -33.05 33.32 -18.92
CA LYS A 187 -31.73 33.56 -18.32
C LYS A 187 -30.82 32.33 -18.41
N PHE A 188 -31.36 31.15 -18.14
CA PHE A 188 -30.65 29.88 -18.29
C PHE A 188 -30.19 29.66 -19.74
N ALA A 189 -31.06 29.85 -20.73
CA ALA A 189 -30.73 29.67 -22.14
C ALA A 189 -29.54 30.55 -22.57
N ASN A 190 -29.59 31.85 -22.25
CA ASN A 190 -28.49 32.77 -22.58
C ASN A 190 -27.17 32.36 -21.91
N LYS A 191 -27.22 31.88 -20.66
CA LYS A 191 -26.02 31.43 -19.94
C LYS A 191 -25.48 30.10 -20.46
N LEU A 192 -26.37 29.19 -20.86
CA LEU A 192 -25.97 27.93 -21.48
C LEU A 192 -25.23 28.19 -22.79
N ASP A 193 -25.76 29.10 -23.63
CA ASP A 193 -25.13 29.46 -24.91
C ASP A 193 -23.72 30.07 -24.71
N ASP A 194 -23.58 30.98 -23.74
CA ASP A 194 -22.28 31.60 -23.39
C ASP A 194 -21.28 30.54 -22.85
N ALA A 195 -21.75 29.65 -21.98
CA ALA A 195 -20.93 28.58 -21.41
C ALA A 195 -20.52 27.54 -22.46
N GLU A 196 -21.41 27.15 -23.36
CA GLU A 196 -21.11 26.24 -24.49
C GLU A 196 -20.07 26.87 -25.43
N ALA A 197 -20.22 28.15 -25.79
CA ALA A 197 -19.27 28.87 -26.62
C ALA A 197 -17.88 28.95 -25.97
N ARG A 198 -17.81 29.30 -24.68
CA ARG A 198 -16.56 29.34 -23.92
C ARG A 198 -15.91 27.97 -23.82
N MET A 199 -16.67 26.91 -23.57
CA MET A 199 -16.11 25.54 -23.51
C MET A 199 -15.53 25.09 -24.85
N LEU A 200 -16.17 25.44 -25.97
CA LEU A 200 -15.63 25.17 -27.31
C LEU A 200 -14.30 25.89 -27.54
N GLU A 201 -14.21 27.16 -27.15
CA GLU A 201 -12.96 27.92 -27.25
C GLU A 201 -11.85 27.30 -26.39
N LEU A 202 -12.14 26.97 -25.13
CA LEU A 202 -11.14 26.38 -24.23
C LEU A 202 -10.67 25.00 -24.70
N ARG A 203 -11.58 24.17 -25.21
CA ARG A 203 -11.25 22.84 -25.75
C ARG A 203 -10.36 22.92 -26.99
N SER A 204 -10.46 24.00 -27.76
CA SER A 204 -9.55 24.21 -28.91
C SER A 204 -8.11 24.46 -28.48
N LYS A 205 -7.89 24.93 -27.24
CA LYS A 205 -6.56 25.29 -26.72
C LYS A 205 -6.00 24.23 -25.78
N ASN A 206 -6.84 23.53 -25.03
CA ASN A 206 -6.42 22.57 -24.00
C ASN A 206 -7.23 21.25 -24.05
N SER A 207 -6.49 20.13 -24.01
CA SER A 207 -7.03 18.79 -23.76
C SER A 207 -7.28 18.61 -22.24
N GLY A 208 -8.32 17.85 -21.86
CA GLY A 208 -8.65 17.57 -20.45
C GLY A 208 -9.96 18.17 -19.92
N LEU A 209 -10.71 18.92 -20.74
CA LEU A 209 -12.00 19.53 -20.34
C LEU A 209 -13.22 18.61 -20.46
N GLU A 210 -13.03 17.28 -20.51
CA GLU A 210 -14.11 16.32 -20.77
C GLU A 210 -15.17 16.31 -19.67
N GLN A 211 -14.74 16.40 -18.41
CA GLN A 211 -15.65 16.47 -17.27
C GLN A 211 -16.46 17.78 -17.28
N ALA A 212 -15.82 18.92 -17.51
CA ALA A 212 -16.51 20.21 -17.62
C ALA A 212 -17.52 20.19 -18.79
N SER A 213 -17.14 19.62 -19.94
CA SER A 213 -18.04 19.47 -21.09
C SER A 213 -19.24 18.55 -20.78
N SER A 214 -19.03 17.47 -20.01
CA SER A 214 -20.10 16.58 -19.58
C SER A 214 -21.10 17.30 -18.67
N LEU A 215 -20.63 18.16 -17.76
CA LEU A 215 -21.48 18.97 -16.89
C LEU A 215 -22.33 19.97 -17.70
N ILE A 216 -21.78 20.61 -18.74
CA ILE A 216 -22.55 21.47 -19.64
C ILE A 216 -23.64 20.68 -20.38
N GLN A 217 -23.32 19.47 -20.87
CA GLN A 217 -24.31 18.60 -21.51
C GLN A 217 -25.44 18.21 -20.53
N GLN A 218 -25.10 17.87 -19.30
CA GLN A 218 -26.09 17.59 -18.25
C GLN A 218 -26.93 18.83 -17.91
N ALA A 219 -26.30 20.01 -17.86
CA ALA A 219 -27.00 21.27 -17.67
C ALA A 219 -28.03 21.51 -18.78
N ARG A 220 -27.66 21.25 -20.04
CA ARG A 220 -28.56 21.33 -21.19
C ARG A 220 -29.76 20.38 -21.05
N GLU A 221 -29.56 19.15 -20.62
CA GLU A 221 -30.63 18.16 -20.51
C GLU A 221 -31.60 18.45 -19.35
N ALA A 222 -31.07 18.85 -18.19
CA ALA A 222 -31.86 19.09 -16.98
C ALA A 222 -32.44 20.51 -16.89
N GLY A 223 -31.71 21.51 -17.37
CA GLY A 223 -31.97 22.94 -17.16
C GLY A 223 -33.23 23.48 -17.82
N TRP A 224 -33.70 22.84 -18.90
CA TRP A 224 -34.99 23.21 -19.51
C TRP A 224 -36.18 22.87 -18.63
N LYS A 225 -36.09 21.84 -17.79
CA LYS A 225 -37.14 21.45 -16.83
C LYS A 225 -36.98 22.18 -15.50
N ASP A 226 -35.74 22.32 -15.04
CA ASP A 226 -35.37 22.98 -13.79
C ASP A 226 -34.20 23.97 -14.04
N PRO A 227 -34.51 25.24 -14.31
CA PRO A 227 -33.50 26.25 -14.62
C PRO A 227 -32.52 26.47 -13.47
N ALA A 228 -32.97 26.40 -12.22
CA ALA A 228 -32.11 26.60 -11.06
C ALA A 228 -31.02 25.53 -10.99
N ARG A 229 -31.38 24.26 -11.20
CA ARG A 229 -30.41 23.16 -11.27
C ARG A 229 -29.48 23.28 -12.48
N GLY A 230 -30.00 23.65 -13.64
CA GLY A 230 -29.19 23.88 -14.84
C GLY A 230 -28.11 24.95 -14.62
N MET A 231 -28.46 26.02 -13.93
CA MET A 231 -27.54 27.10 -13.58
C MET A 231 -26.39 26.65 -12.67
N VAL A 232 -26.69 25.82 -11.67
CA VAL A 232 -25.66 25.26 -10.77
C VAL A 232 -24.68 24.38 -11.54
N LEU A 233 -25.17 23.55 -12.46
CA LEU A 233 -24.33 22.68 -13.30
C LEU A 233 -23.41 23.49 -14.23
N ILE A 234 -23.91 24.60 -14.80
CA ILE A 234 -23.06 25.52 -15.58
C ILE A 234 -21.95 26.10 -14.70
N GLU A 235 -22.28 26.60 -13.51
CA GLU A 235 -21.29 27.18 -12.60
C GLU A 235 -20.25 26.16 -12.12
N GLU A 236 -20.65 24.90 -11.90
CA GLU A 236 -19.74 23.81 -11.58
C GLU A 236 -18.82 23.47 -12.76
N ALA A 237 -19.36 23.41 -13.97
CA ALA A 237 -18.58 23.21 -15.19
C ALA A 237 -17.54 24.32 -15.39
N GLU A 238 -17.92 25.58 -15.19
CA GLU A 238 -17.01 26.71 -15.30
C GLU A 238 -15.91 26.70 -14.23
N ARG A 239 -16.24 26.34 -12.98
CA ARG A 239 -15.24 26.19 -11.90
C ARG A 239 -14.25 25.07 -12.21
N GLU A 240 -14.73 23.93 -12.70
CA GLU A 240 -13.87 22.80 -13.06
C GLU A 240 -12.96 23.16 -14.24
N ALA A 241 -13.53 23.79 -15.28
CA ALA A 241 -12.74 24.28 -16.41
C ALA A 241 -11.66 25.27 -15.96
N LYS A 242 -11.99 26.22 -15.08
CA LYS A 242 -11.02 27.18 -14.54
C LYS A 242 -9.89 26.48 -13.78
N ARG A 243 -10.20 25.50 -12.93
CA ARG A 243 -9.19 24.74 -12.19
C ARG A 243 -8.23 24.00 -13.14
N ILE A 244 -8.78 23.37 -14.18
CA ILE A 244 -7.98 22.65 -15.19
C ILE A 244 -7.06 23.62 -15.94
N MET A 245 -7.56 24.81 -16.29
CA MET A 245 -6.75 25.86 -16.94
C MET A 245 -5.61 26.36 -16.05
N GLU A 246 -5.88 26.59 -14.76
CA GLU A 246 -4.86 26.99 -13.78
C GLU A 246 -3.78 25.90 -13.64
N MET A 247 -4.20 24.64 -13.52
CA MET A 247 -3.29 23.50 -13.44
C MET A 247 -2.44 23.34 -14.70
N ALA A 248 -3.01 23.59 -15.89
CA ALA A 248 -2.26 23.55 -17.14
C ALA A 248 -1.13 24.60 -17.19
N VAL A 249 -1.38 25.82 -16.69
CA VAL A 249 -0.35 26.87 -16.60
C VAL A 249 0.78 26.48 -15.66
N ASP A 250 0.45 25.91 -14.50
CA ASP A 250 1.44 25.44 -13.54
C ASP A 250 2.28 24.29 -14.12
N ILE A 251 1.64 23.36 -14.84
CA ILE A 251 2.32 22.26 -15.52
C ILE A 251 3.26 22.77 -16.61
N ASP A 252 2.88 23.79 -17.38
CA ASP A 252 3.76 24.39 -18.38
C ASP A 252 5.01 25.03 -17.74
N ALA A 253 4.89 25.57 -16.53
CA ALA A 253 6.03 26.07 -15.78
C ALA A 253 6.95 24.92 -15.33
N ILE A 254 6.38 23.85 -14.78
CA ILE A 254 7.12 22.64 -14.38
C ILE A 254 7.80 22.01 -15.60
N ARG A 255 7.11 21.90 -16.73
CA ARG A 255 7.64 21.38 -18.00
C ARG A 255 8.87 22.17 -18.45
N ARG A 256 8.81 23.51 -18.45
CA ARG A 256 9.95 24.35 -18.84
C ARG A 256 11.16 24.17 -17.93
N ASP A 257 10.92 24.09 -16.62
CA ASP A 257 11.97 23.88 -15.62
C ASP A 257 12.60 22.48 -15.74
N SER A 258 11.78 21.44 -15.91
CA SER A 258 12.24 20.07 -16.17
C SER A 258 13.03 19.98 -17.48
N LEU A 259 12.60 20.64 -18.55
CA LEU A 259 13.33 20.67 -19.83
C LEU A 259 14.72 21.27 -19.66
N SER A 260 14.84 22.40 -18.96
CA SER A 260 16.12 23.04 -18.66
C SER A 260 17.05 22.11 -17.89
N ALA A 261 16.53 21.38 -16.88
CA ALA A 261 17.32 20.38 -16.16
C ALA A 261 17.78 19.22 -17.06
N VAL A 262 16.89 18.71 -17.94
CA VAL A 262 17.23 17.65 -18.90
C VAL A 262 18.32 18.09 -19.87
N GLU A 263 18.22 19.29 -20.43
CA GLU A 263 19.22 19.83 -21.36
C GLU A 263 20.59 19.93 -20.70
N LYS A 264 20.67 20.42 -19.46
CA LYS A 264 21.92 20.42 -18.68
C LYS A 264 22.48 19.02 -18.43
N ALA A 265 21.62 18.07 -18.08
CA ALA A 265 22.05 16.69 -17.85
C ALA A 265 22.59 16.04 -19.13
N GLU A 266 22.01 16.35 -20.29
CA GLU A 266 22.49 15.89 -21.60
C GLU A 266 23.83 16.52 -22.00
N GLU A 267 24.10 17.76 -21.60
CA GLU A 267 25.42 18.39 -21.78
C GLU A 267 26.52 17.67 -20.97
N ILE A 268 26.18 17.19 -19.77
CA ILE A 268 27.11 16.47 -18.88
C ILE A 268 27.29 15.01 -19.33
N ALA A 269 26.19 14.34 -19.68
CA ALA A 269 26.17 12.92 -20.02
C ALA A 269 25.34 12.66 -21.29
N PRO A 270 25.89 12.87 -22.49
CA PRO A 270 25.15 12.74 -23.75
C PRO A 270 24.60 11.33 -24.05
N VAL A 271 25.18 10.31 -23.42
CA VAL A 271 24.82 8.90 -23.61
C VAL A 271 23.53 8.54 -22.85
N VAL A 272 23.22 9.29 -21.78
CA VAL A 272 22.08 9.04 -20.89
C VAL A 272 20.78 9.52 -21.53
N GLN A 273 19.74 8.69 -21.48
CA GLN A 273 18.47 8.96 -22.17
C GLN A 273 17.26 8.92 -21.24
N GLY A 274 17.35 8.40 -20.02
CA GLY A 274 16.21 8.29 -19.11
C GLY A 274 15.55 9.61 -18.72
N PRO A 275 16.28 10.71 -18.42
CA PRO A 275 15.65 12.01 -18.17
C PRO A 275 14.82 12.49 -19.37
N ARG A 276 15.37 12.42 -20.59
CA ARG A 276 14.68 12.80 -21.83
C ARG A 276 13.50 11.88 -22.15
N ARG A 277 13.64 10.58 -21.90
CA ARG A 277 12.55 9.61 -22.09
C ARG A 277 11.38 9.88 -21.14
N ALA A 278 11.66 10.15 -19.86
CA ALA A 278 10.63 10.55 -18.88
C ALA A 278 9.93 11.86 -19.31
N PHE A 279 10.70 12.83 -19.79
CA PHE A 279 10.17 14.10 -20.29
C PHE A 279 9.24 13.92 -21.49
N THR A 280 9.66 13.14 -22.49
CA THR A 280 8.84 12.90 -23.71
C THR A 280 7.58 12.09 -23.42
N MET A 281 7.63 11.17 -22.46
CA MET A 281 6.42 10.52 -21.94
C MET A 281 5.48 11.55 -21.28
N GLY A 282 6.02 12.50 -20.50
CA GLY A 282 5.24 13.61 -19.94
C GLY A 282 4.56 14.47 -21.02
N ASP A 283 5.27 14.82 -22.09
CA ASP A 283 4.72 15.56 -23.24
C ASP A 283 3.55 14.81 -23.89
N ARG A 284 3.67 13.48 -24.01
CA ARG A 284 2.62 12.63 -24.56
C ARG A 284 1.37 12.61 -23.67
N GLU A 285 1.53 12.40 -22.37
CA GLU A 285 0.40 12.37 -21.44
C GLU A 285 -0.29 13.74 -21.31
N ALA A 286 0.48 14.83 -21.35
CA ALA A 286 -0.06 16.18 -21.44
C ALA A 286 -0.88 16.35 -22.73
N GLY A 287 -0.37 15.86 -23.86
CA GLY A 287 -1.09 15.82 -25.13
C GLY A 287 -2.42 15.07 -25.07
N HIS A 288 -2.49 13.99 -24.27
CA HIS A 288 -3.72 13.23 -24.03
C HIS A 288 -4.68 13.88 -23.02
N GLY A 289 -4.27 14.97 -22.35
CA GLY A 289 -5.06 15.66 -21.33
C GLY A 289 -4.90 15.10 -19.91
N SER A 290 -3.98 14.15 -19.70
CA SER A 290 -3.65 13.59 -18.39
C SER A 290 -2.62 14.47 -17.67
N LEU A 291 -3.07 15.65 -17.25
CA LEU A 291 -2.23 16.69 -16.67
C LEU A 291 -1.46 16.24 -15.41
N ARG A 292 -2.10 15.46 -14.55
CA ARG A 292 -1.47 14.98 -13.30
C ARG A 292 -0.38 13.93 -13.53
N GLU A 293 -0.57 13.05 -14.51
CA GLU A 293 0.45 12.05 -14.87
C GLU A 293 1.62 12.74 -15.55
N ALA A 294 1.34 13.71 -16.44
CA ALA A 294 2.36 14.55 -17.06
C ALA A 294 3.22 15.29 -16.01
N GLU A 295 2.60 15.91 -15.00
CA GLU A 295 3.33 16.55 -13.90
C GLU A 295 4.29 15.58 -13.19
N SER A 296 3.80 14.36 -12.88
CA SER A 296 4.63 13.34 -12.21
C SER A 296 5.85 12.95 -13.05
N LEU A 297 5.67 12.84 -14.37
CA LEU A 297 6.73 12.48 -15.31
C LEU A 297 7.74 13.62 -15.48
N TYR A 298 7.28 14.87 -15.54
CA TYR A 298 8.17 16.03 -15.56
C TYR A 298 9.01 16.13 -14.28
N ARG A 299 8.41 15.88 -13.11
CA ARG A 299 9.16 15.86 -11.84
C ARG A 299 10.16 14.71 -11.79
N LEU A 300 9.76 13.51 -12.22
CA LEU A 300 10.67 12.36 -12.31
C LEU A 300 11.86 12.66 -13.24
N SER A 301 11.59 13.24 -14.41
CA SER A 301 12.61 13.67 -15.37
C SER A 301 13.58 14.66 -14.73
N LYS A 302 13.08 15.68 -14.01
CA LYS A 302 13.89 16.65 -13.29
C LYS A 302 14.76 16.01 -12.20
N THR A 303 14.20 15.08 -11.41
CA THR A 303 14.95 14.37 -10.37
C THR A 303 16.09 13.55 -10.97
N LYS A 304 15.82 12.80 -12.05
CA LYS A 304 16.86 12.04 -12.75
C LYS A 304 17.94 12.95 -13.34
N ALA A 305 17.54 14.05 -13.98
CA ALA A 305 18.47 15.04 -14.51
C ALA A 305 19.33 15.67 -13.40
N GLY A 306 18.73 16.02 -12.26
CA GLY A 306 19.45 16.57 -11.11
C GLY A 306 20.49 15.59 -10.53
N ALA A 307 20.16 14.30 -10.45
CA ALA A 307 21.12 13.28 -10.01
C ALA A 307 22.34 13.18 -10.95
N ILE A 308 22.13 13.33 -12.26
CA ILE A 308 23.21 13.38 -13.25
C ILE A 308 24.03 14.67 -13.07
N GLU A 309 23.37 15.82 -12.95
CA GLU A 309 24.03 17.12 -12.76
C GLU A 309 24.92 17.13 -11.51
N GLU A 310 24.47 16.51 -10.42
CA GLU A 310 25.18 16.51 -9.14
C GLU A 310 26.28 15.45 -9.05
N TYR A 311 26.04 14.22 -9.54
CA TYR A 311 26.90 13.08 -9.22
C TYR A 311 27.65 12.48 -10.41
N TRP A 312 27.24 12.72 -11.66
CA TRP A 312 27.75 11.97 -12.82
C TRP A 312 29.27 12.10 -13.01
N GLN A 313 29.78 13.33 -12.96
CA GLN A 313 31.22 13.57 -13.14
C GLN A 313 32.03 12.95 -11.99
N ALA A 314 31.59 13.15 -10.75
CA ALA A 314 32.24 12.59 -9.57
C ALA A 314 32.25 11.06 -9.60
N ALA A 315 31.15 10.43 -9.99
CA ALA A 315 31.05 8.98 -10.16
C ALA A 315 32.02 8.48 -11.23
N THR A 316 32.07 9.15 -12.38
CA THR A 316 32.97 8.82 -13.50
C THR A 316 34.44 8.92 -13.07
N ASP A 317 34.82 9.99 -12.40
CA ASP A 317 36.19 10.20 -11.90
C ASP A 317 36.57 9.16 -10.84
N SER A 318 35.64 8.80 -9.95
CA SER A 318 35.84 7.77 -8.93
C SER A 318 36.02 6.39 -9.54
N ILE A 319 35.19 6.01 -10.52
CA ILE A 319 35.31 4.75 -11.27
C ILE A 319 36.65 4.70 -12.01
N ALA A 320 37.05 5.78 -12.70
CA ALA A 320 38.32 5.84 -13.41
C ALA A 320 39.54 5.74 -12.47
N SER A 321 39.44 6.33 -11.28
CA SER A 321 40.47 6.20 -10.23
C SER A 321 40.54 4.76 -9.70
N ALA A 322 39.40 4.14 -9.42
CA ALA A 322 39.30 2.75 -9.00
C ALA A 322 39.85 1.78 -10.05
N GLU A 323 39.54 1.99 -11.33
CA GLU A 323 40.10 1.22 -12.45
C GLU A 323 41.62 1.26 -12.48
N LYS A 324 42.20 2.46 -12.39
CA LYS A 324 43.67 2.63 -12.36
C LYS A 324 44.29 1.94 -11.16
N ALA A 325 43.67 2.03 -9.99
CA ALA A 325 44.16 1.39 -8.77
C ALA A 325 44.12 -0.15 -8.84
N ILE A 326 43.16 -0.73 -9.56
CA ILE A 326 43.02 -2.19 -9.73
C ILE A 326 43.89 -2.72 -10.87
N ALA A 327 44.15 -1.94 -11.92
CA ALA A 327 44.87 -2.38 -13.12
C ALA A 327 46.28 -2.95 -12.82
N ALA A 328 46.93 -2.48 -11.75
CA ALA A 328 48.26 -2.93 -11.35
C ALA A 328 48.25 -4.20 -10.47
N LYS A 329 47.07 -4.74 -10.09
CA LYS A 329 46.95 -5.82 -9.10
C LYS A 329 46.47 -7.13 -9.72
N SER A 330 47.08 -8.24 -9.34
CA SER A 330 46.76 -9.59 -9.83
C SER A 330 46.50 -10.57 -8.68
N GLY A 331 45.60 -11.53 -8.87
CA GLY A 331 45.27 -12.59 -7.91
C GLY A 331 43.80 -12.65 -7.51
N THR A 332 43.36 -13.76 -6.90
CA THR A 332 41.96 -14.04 -6.53
C THR A 332 41.32 -12.95 -5.67
N SER A 333 42.11 -12.35 -4.77
CA SER A 333 41.68 -11.23 -3.92
C SER A 333 41.36 -9.96 -4.71
N SER A 334 42.09 -9.71 -5.82
CA SER A 334 41.83 -8.58 -6.73
C SER A 334 40.54 -8.76 -7.55
N ASP A 335 40.09 -10.00 -7.76
CA ASP A 335 38.86 -10.30 -8.49
C ASP A 335 37.62 -9.89 -7.70
N SER A 336 37.65 -9.99 -6.37
CA SER A 336 36.58 -9.48 -5.51
C SER A 336 36.38 -7.97 -5.69
N VAL A 337 37.47 -7.20 -5.73
CA VAL A 337 37.41 -5.74 -5.93
C VAL A 337 37.01 -5.38 -7.37
N ARG A 338 37.43 -6.18 -8.36
CA ARG A 338 36.92 -6.06 -9.74
C ARG A 338 35.40 -6.25 -9.80
N GLY A 339 34.85 -7.19 -9.02
CA GLY A 339 33.41 -7.37 -8.86
C GLY A 339 32.70 -6.12 -8.35
N ILE A 340 33.25 -5.45 -7.32
CA ILE A 340 32.70 -4.19 -6.81
C ILE A 340 32.76 -3.09 -7.89
N LEU A 341 33.87 -3.01 -8.63
CA LEU A 341 34.01 -2.07 -9.74
C LEU A 341 33.00 -2.34 -10.86
N THR A 342 32.72 -3.60 -11.19
CA THR A 342 31.70 -3.94 -12.18
C THR A 342 30.31 -3.50 -11.71
N THR A 343 29.97 -3.68 -10.44
CA THR A 343 28.69 -3.19 -9.88
C THR A 343 28.59 -1.66 -9.94
N ALA A 344 29.69 -0.94 -9.69
CA ALA A 344 29.70 0.52 -9.85
C ALA A 344 29.44 0.96 -11.30
N LYS A 345 29.96 0.21 -12.29
CA LYS A 345 29.69 0.47 -13.71
C LYS A 345 28.26 0.14 -14.11
N GLU A 346 27.73 -0.99 -13.63
CA GLU A 346 26.34 -1.37 -13.85
C GLU A 346 25.37 -0.30 -13.31
N ALA A 347 25.68 0.30 -12.14
CA ALA A 347 24.91 1.43 -11.61
C ALA A 347 25.00 2.68 -12.51
N MET A 348 26.15 2.97 -13.12
CA MET A 348 26.27 4.04 -14.12
C MET A 348 25.42 3.76 -15.37
N ASP A 349 25.46 2.51 -15.87
CA ASP A 349 24.66 2.08 -17.03
C ASP A 349 23.16 2.12 -16.74
N ALA A 350 22.75 1.91 -15.48
CA ALA A 350 21.39 2.08 -14.99
C ALA A 350 20.96 3.55 -14.78
N GLU A 351 21.87 4.51 -15.03
CA GLU A 351 21.67 5.94 -14.80
C GLU A 351 21.46 6.32 -13.32
N GLU A 352 22.14 5.60 -12.42
CA GLU A 352 22.10 5.82 -10.96
C GLU A 352 23.47 6.32 -10.43
N PRO A 353 23.89 7.56 -10.80
CA PRO A 353 25.24 8.05 -10.54
C PRO A 353 25.57 8.23 -9.05
N ALA A 354 24.57 8.48 -8.20
CA ALA A 354 24.78 8.59 -6.76
C ALA A 354 25.20 7.25 -6.13
N GLU A 355 24.56 6.16 -6.55
CA GLU A 355 24.89 4.80 -6.10
C GLU A 355 26.25 4.36 -6.67
N ALA A 356 26.49 4.61 -7.96
CA ALA A 356 27.77 4.36 -8.60
C ALA A 356 28.93 5.07 -7.87
N LEU A 357 28.76 6.35 -7.50
CA LEU A 357 29.73 7.11 -6.73
C LEU A 357 29.97 6.49 -5.35
N HIS A 358 28.90 6.12 -4.62
CA HIS A 358 29.02 5.51 -3.31
C HIS A 358 29.83 4.20 -3.38
N ILE A 359 29.49 3.32 -4.32
CA ILE A 359 30.20 2.04 -4.52
C ILE A 359 31.66 2.31 -4.91
N ALA A 360 31.91 3.16 -5.92
CA ALA A 360 33.26 3.44 -6.41
C ALA A 360 34.16 4.09 -5.33
N SER A 361 33.60 4.96 -4.50
CA SER A 361 34.34 5.63 -3.41
C SER A 361 34.80 4.69 -2.30
N SER A 362 34.16 3.53 -2.15
CA SER A 362 34.55 2.50 -1.16
C SER A 362 35.74 1.64 -1.62
N ILE A 363 35.97 1.56 -2.93
CA ILE A 363 37.00 0.68 -3.53
C ILE A 363 38.41 0.96 -2.98
N PRO A 364 38.88 2.21 -2.84
CA PRO A 364 40.21 2.49 -2.27
C PRO A 364 40.41 1.89 -0.87
N ALA A 365 39.37 1.90 -0.02
CA ALA A 365 39.44 1.31 1.32
C ALA A 365 39.56 -0.22 1.25
N HIS A 366 38.79 -0.87 0.35
CA HIS A 366 38.94 -2.30 0.09
C HIS A 366 40.34 -2.64 -0.43
N ILE A 367 40.87 -1.86 -1.36
CA ILE A 367 42.23 -2.02 -1.90
C ILE A 367 43.29 -1.92 -0.80
N SER A 368 43.18 -0.92 0.10
CA SER A 368 44.11 -0.74 1.22
C SER A 368 44.04 -1.90 2.22
N SER A 369 42.84 -2.41 2.51
CA SER A 369 42.64 -3.58 3.37
C SER A 369 43.31 -4.83 2.78
N LEU A 370 43.21 -5.02 1.46
CA LEU A 370 43.88 -6.13 0.77
C LEU A 370 45.41 -6.01 0.80
N GLU A 371 45.95 -4.80 0.64
CA GLU A 371 47.40 -4.57 0.77
C GLU A 371 47.89 -4.88 2.18
N ALA A 372 47.16 -4.44 3.20
CA ALA A 372 47.50 -4.74 4.60
C ALA A 372 47.50 -6.26 4.84
N SER A 373 46.46 -6.97 4.41
CA SER A 373 46.40 -8.42 4.54
C SER A 373 47.52 -9.13 3.76
N SER A 374 47.90 -8.63 2.59
CA SER A 374 49.02 -9.15 1.81
C SER A 374 50.35 -8.95 2.54
N GLY A 375 50.57 -7.77 3.11
CA GLY A 375 51.76 -7.48 3.91
C GLY A 375 51.86 -8.35 5.18
N GLU A 376 50.73 -8.62 5.83
CA GLU A 376 50.68 -9.55 6.96
C GLU A 376 51.03 -10.99 6.56
N ALA A 377 50.54 -11.46 5.41
CA ALA A 377 50.87 -12.80 4.91
C ALA A 377 52.34 -12.92 4.51
N GLU A 378 52.90 -11.87 3.89
CA GLU A 378 54.33 -11.81 3.55
C GLU A 378 55.20 -11.85 4.82
N ALA A 379 54.83 -11.10 5.85
CA ALA A 379 55.50 -11.13 7.16
C ALA A 379 55.40 -12.53 7.80
N ALA A 380 54.23 -13.17 7.77
CA ALA A 380 54.06 -14.53 8.30
C ALA A 380 54.93 -15.56 7.55
N ILE A 381 55.06 -15.46 6.22
CA ILE A 381 55.95 -16.32 5.42
C ILE A 381 57.41 -16.08 5.80
N ALA A 382 57.82 -14.82 5.97
CA ALA A 382 59.18 -14.47 6.38
C ALA A 382 59.49 -14.99 7.79
N ASP A 383 58.55 -14.88 8.72
CA ASP A 383 58.67 -15.42 10.09
C ASP A 383 58.78 -16.95 10.08
N ALA A 384 57.98 -17.63 9.25
CA ALA A 384 58.04 -19.08 9.09
C ALA A 384 59.37 -19.54 8.48
N GLU A 385 59.88 -18.80 7.50
CA GLU A 385 61.19 -19.05 6.88
C GLU A 385 62.33 -18.83 7.89
N ALA A 386 62.29 -17.75 8.66
CA ALA A 386 63.27 -17.47 9.71
C ALA A 386 63.23 -18.52 10.83
N ALA A 387 62.03 -18.97 11.21
CA ALA A 387 61.84 -20.04 12.19
C ALA A 387 62.46 -21.35 11.68
N LEU A 388 62.23 -21.72 10.42
CA LEU A 388 62.81 -22.91 9.81
C LEU A 388 64.32 -22.83 9.65
N GLN A 389 64.88 -21.67 9.29
CA GLN A 389 66.33 -21.48 9.20
C GLN A 389 67.02 -21.59 10.56
N SER A 390 66.33 -21.19 11.63
CA SER A 390 66.82 -21.27 13.00
C SER A 390 66.60 -22.64 13.65
N ALA A 391 65.77 -23.51 13.04
CA ALA A 391 65.46 -24.82 13.56
C ALA A 391 66.63 -25.81 13.35
N GLU A 392 66.89 -26.63 14.36
CA GLU A 392 67.95 -27.63 14.34
C GLU A 392 67.42 -29.02 13.92
N GLY A 393 68.29 -29.85 13.32
CA GLY A 393 67.96 -31.25 12.97
C GLY A 393 67.19 -31.41 11.65
N GLU A 394 66.25 -32.37 11.60
CA GLU A 394 65.48 -32.73 10.40
C GLU A 394 64.20 -31.87 10.20
N LEU A 395 63.87 -31.01 11.16
CA LEU A 395 62.69 -30.13 11.13
C LEU A 395 62.62 -29.21 9.90
N PRO A 396 63.73 -28.62 9.41
CA PRO A 396 63.72 -27.82 8.19
C PRO A 396 63.30 -28.66 6.97
N LEU A 397 63.86 -29.87 6.83
CA LEU A 397 63.63 -30.76 5.70
C LEU A 397 62.18 -31.25 5.62
N ALA A 398 61.57 -31.57 6.77
CA ALA A 398 60.19 -32.05 6.84
C ALA A 398 59.15 -30.98 6.44
N ASN A 399 59.52 -29.70 6.49
CA ASN A 399 58.59 -28.59 6.35
C ASN A 399 58.87 -27.66 5.15
N VAL A 400 59.92 -27.94 4.35
CA VAL A 400 60.22 -27.16 3.14
C VAL A 400 59.04 -27.12 2.18
N GLU A 401 58.38 -28.27 1.96
CA GLU A 401 57.25 -28.36 1.02
C GLU A 401 56.09 -27.46 1.44
N ARG A 402 55.75 -27.42 2.74
CA ARG A 402 54.69 -26.54 3.26
C ARG A 402 55.05 -25.06 3.16
N LEU A 403 56.32 -24.70 3.35
CA LEU A 403 56.78 -23.33 3.11
C LEU A 403 56.68 -22.98 1.62
N THR A 404 57.00 -23.91 0.71
CA THR A 404 56.84 -23.69 -0.72
C THR A 404 55.37 -23.56 -1.13
N GLU A 405 54.48 -24.36 -0.56
CA GLU A 405 53.03 -24.24 -0.76
C GLU A 405 52.50 -22.88 -0.29
N ALA A 406 52.97 -22.37 0.86
CA ALA A 406 52.62 -21.04 1.35
C ALA A 406 53.10 -19.93 0.39
N LYS A 407 54.34 -20.02 -0.11
CA LYS A 407 54.90 -19.09 -1.10
C LYS A 407 54.16 -19.16 -2.45
N GLU A 408 53.77 -20.35 -2.89
CA GLU A 408 52.96 -20.53 -4.10
C GLU A 408 51.55 -19.98 -3.95
N ALA A 409 50.88 -20.23 -2.82
CA ALA A 409 49.56 -19.69 -2.52
C ALA A 409 49.60 -18.15 -2.54
N PHE A 410 50.65 -17.56 -1.95
CA PHE A 410 50.88 -16.12 -1.99
C PHE A 410 51.08 -15.59 -3.42
N ALA A 411 51.92 -16.27 -4.22
CA ALA A 411 52.15 -15.90 -5.62
C ALA A 411 50.89 -16.01 -6.50
N LYS A 412 49.99 -16.95 -6.18
CA LYS A 412 48.66 -17.11 -6.82
C LYS A 412 47.63 -16.07 -6.33
N GLY A 413 47.95 -15.30 -5.29
CA GLY A 413 47.09 -14.27 -4.72
C GLY A 413 46.05 -14.78 -3.71
N ASP A 414 46.23 -16.00 -3.19
CA ASP A 414 45.45 -16.57 -2.08
C ASP A 414 46.10 -16.22 -0.74
N VAL A 415 45.94 -14.95 -0.36
CA VAL A 415 46.55 -14.35 0.84
C VAL A 415 46.11 -15.05 2.14
N PRO A 416 44.83 -15.40 2.35
CA PRO A 416 44.41 -16.10 3.58
C PRO A 416 45.03 -17.49 3.71
N LEU A 417 45.09 -18.28 2.62
CA LEU A 417 45.70 -19.60 2.63
C LEU A 417 47.20 -19.51 2.92
N ALA A 418 47.89 -18.58 2.25
CA ALA A 418 49.31 -18.36 2.44
C ALA A 418 49.67 -18.03 3.90
N LYS A 419 48.92 -17.10 4.52
CA LYS A 419 49.10 -16.74 5.93
C LYS A 419 48.82 -17.91 6.85
N GLY A 420 47.70 -18.63 6.64
CA GLY A 420 47.32 -19.77 7.48
C GLY A 420 48.36 -20.90 7.46
N LEU A 421 48.91 -21.21 6.28
CA LEU A 421 49.99 -22.19 6.16
C LEU A 421 51.26 -21.72 6.91
N ALA A 422 51.67 -20.46 6.73
CA ALA A 422 52.86 -19.90 7.36
C ALA A 422 52.75 -19.80 8.90
N ASP A 423 51.60 -19.37 9.44
CA ASP A 423 51.35 -19.30 10.88
C ASP A 423 51.36 -20.71 11.51
N SER A 424 50.72 -21.68 10.85
CA SER A 424 50.69 -23.07 11.32
C SER A 424 52.09 -23.67 11.40
N LEU A 425 52.91 -23.38 10.39
CA LEU A 425 54.29 -23.83 10.28
C LEU A 425 55.16 -23.19 11.36
N THR A 426 55.06 -21.86 11.56
CA THR A 426 55.81 -21.15 12.61
C THR A 426 55.50 -21.71 13.99
N ARG A 427 54.22 -22.00 14.27
CA ARG A 427 53.79 -22.60 15.54
C ARG A 427 54.39 -23.99 15.73
N GLU A 428 54.31 -24.85 14.73
CA GLU A 428 54.84 -26.22 14.78
C GLU A 428 56.37 -26.23 14.99
N VAL A 429 57.10 -25.35 14.29
CA VAL A 429 58.56 -25.22 14.45
C VAL A 429 58.93 -24.76 15.85
N ARG A 430 58.19 -23.78 16.42
CA ARG A 430 58.42 -23.33 17.80
C ARG A 430 58.12 -24.43 18.82
N GLU A 431 56.97 -25.08 18.70
CA GLU A 431 56.55 -26.15 19.61
C GLU A 431 57.55 -27.32 19.61
N THR A 432 58.02 -27.74 18.44
CA THR A 432 59.03 -28.79 18.30
C THR A 432 60.40 -28.36 18.81
N SER A 433 60.83 -27.12 18.56
CA SER A 433 62.10 -26.56 19.06
C SER A 433 62.12 -26.42 20.58
N ASP A 434 61.04 -25.91 21.18
CA ASP A 434 60.95 -25.75 22.64
C ASP A 434 60.97 -27.13 23.33
N ALA A 435 60.21 -28.10 22.81
CA ALA A 435 60.23 -29.48 23.27
C ALA A 435 61.63 -30.12 23.14
N MET A 436 62.33 -29.87 22.04
CA MET A 436 63.70 -30.32 21.83
C MET A 436 64.64 -29.76 22.88
N GLN A 437 64.60 -28.44 23.13
CA GLN A 437 65.47 -27.80 24.13
C GLN A 437 65.18 -28.31 25.56
N GLU A 438 63.90 -28.49 25.90
CA GLU A 438 63.49 -29.00 27.20
C GLU A 438 64.01 -30.43 27.43
N VAL A 439 63.76 -31.33 26.47
CA VAL A 439 64.20 -32.73 26.52
C VAL A 439 65.72 -32.82 26.56
N GLN A 440 66.43 -32.09 25.69
CA GLN A 440 67.89 -32.09 25.69
C GLN A 440 68.48 -31.53 26.99
N ARG A 441 67.87 -30.51 27.59
CA ARG A 441 68.30 -29.97 28.89
C ARG A 441 68.13 -31.03 29.98
N ALA A 442 67.00 -31.72 30.02
CA ALA A 442 66.75 -32.77 31.00
C ALA A 442 67.65 -34.00 30.80
N LEU A 443 67.89 -34.43 29.56
CA LEU A 443 68.81 -35.52 29.24
C LEU A 443 70.28 -35.16 29.57
N ARG A 444 70.68 -33.89 29.47
CA ARG A 444 72.00 -33.46 30.01
C ARG A 444 72.11 -33.66 31.52
N GLN A 445 70.99 -33.55 32.24
CA GLN A 445 70.89 -33.80 33.67
C GLN A 445 70.43 -35.23 34.01
N LYS A 446 70.50 -36.18 33.05
CA LYS A 446 70.06 -37.57 33.21
C LYS A 446 70.54 -38.22 34.51
N LYS A 447 71.79 -37.96 34.91
CA LYS A 447 72.35 -38.50 36.16
C LYS A 447 71.57 -38.07 37.40
N GLN A 448 71.06 -36.83 37.44
CA GLN A 448 70.24 -36.33 38.55
C GLN A 448 68.85 -36.99 38.55
N ILE A 449 68.27 -37.22 37.37
CA ILE A 449 66.99 -37.95 37.23
C ILE A 449 67.17 -39.40 37.71
N ILE A 450 68.24 -40.08 37.30
CA ILE A 450 68.53 -41.46 37.73
C ILE A 450 68.79 -41.54 39.23
N ALA A 451 69.45 -40.54 39.84
CA ALA A 451 69.74 -40.52 41.26
C ALA A 451 68.48 -40.52 42.15
N ARG A 452 67.34 -40.10 41.59
CA ARG A 452 66.02 -40.08 42.24
C ARG A 452 65.29 -41.43 42.13
N PHE A 453 65.80 -42.38 41.35
CA PHE A 453 65.14 -43.67 41.18
C PHE A 453 65.26 -44.55 42.42
N PRO A 454 64.26 -45.39 42.70
CA PRO A 454 64.35 -46.36 43.78
C PRO A 454 65.47 -47.39 43.56
N SER A 455 65.98 -47.93 44.66
CA SER A 455 66.86 -49.11 44.68
C SER A 455 66.10 -50.39 44.33
N GLY A 456 66.82 -51.47 43.98
CA GLY A 456 66.20 -52.77 43.71
C GLY A 456 65.49 -52.89 42.34
N GLN A 457 64.51 -53.80 42.26
CA GLN A 457 63.80 -54.13 41.01
C GLN A 457 62.87 -53.01 40.54
N ALA A 458 62.33 -52.21 41.47
CA ALA A 458 61.47 -51.06 41.18
C ALA A 458 62.15 -50.01 40.27
N SER A 459 63.49 -49.93 40.28
CA SER A 459 64.28 -49.05 39.40
C SER A 459 64.09 -49.34 37.90
N HIS A 460 63.77 -50.58 37.53
CA HIS A 460 63.72 -51.01 36.12
C HIS A 460 62.62 -50.30 35.34
N VAL A 461 61.45 -50.06 35.95
CA VAL A 461 60.32 -49.38 35.30
C VAL A 461 60.68 -47.94 34.94
N TRP A 462 61.33 -47.22 35.87
CA TRP A 462 61.79 -45.85 35.66
C TRP A 462 62.89 -45.75 34.60
N ARG A 463 63.79 -46.73 34.54
CA ARG A 463 64.82 -46.82 33.50
C ARG A 463 64.22 -47.07 32.12
N SER A 464 63.24 -47.98 32.00
CA SER A 464 62.54 -48.24 30.74
C SER A 464 61.85 -46.99 30.20
N ARG A 465 61.13 -46.25 31.06
CA ARG A 465 60.47 -45.00 30.66
C ARG A 465 61.46 -43.90 30.26
N LEU A 466 62.60 -43.82 30.94
CA LEU A 466 63.67 -42.90 30.54
C LEU A 466 64.31 -43.29 29.20
N GLU A 467 64.44 -44.59 28.91
CA GLU A 467 64.91 -45.11 27.63
C GLU A 467 63.90 -44.84 26.49
N GLU A 468 62.60 -44.88 26.78
CA GLU A 468 61.55 -44.45 25.83
C GLU A 468 61.68 -42.96 25.48
N VAL A 469 61.96 -42.08 26.46
CA VAL A 469 62.25 -40.66 26.22
C VAL A 469 63.50 -40.49 25.34
N GLU A 470 64.55 -41.28 25.58
CA GLU A 470 65.77 -41.24 24.76
C GLU A 470 65.55 -41.75 23.33
N THR A 471 64.73 -42.78 23.18
CA THR A 471 64.37 -43.35 21.88
C THR A 471 63.51 -42.36 21.08
N ALA A 472 62.55 -41.70 21.73
CA ALA A 472 61.74 -40.65 21.11
C ALA A 472 62.59 -39.42 20.73
N ALA A 473 63.54 -39.02 21.58
CA ALA A 473 64.47 -37.92 21.30
C ALA A 473 65.41 -38.25 20.12
N SER A 474 65.95 -39.47 20.07
CA SER A 474 66.88 -39.90 19.00
C SER A 474 66.20 -40.11 17.64
N SER A 475 64.89 -40.37 17.64
CA SER A 475 64.06 -40.46 16.42
C SER A 475 63.49 -39.10 15.98
N GLY A 476 63.84 -38.00 16.64
CA GLY A 476 63.37 -36.65 16.31
C GLY A 476 61.93 -36.35 16.74
N SER A 477 61.28 -37.24 17.50
CA SER A 477 59.92 -37.06 18.00
C SER A 477 59.90 -36.23 19.30
N TRP A 478 60.35 -34.98 19.20
CA TRP A 478 60.63 -34.13 20.35
C TRP A 478 59.41 -33.82 21.23
N VAL A 479 58.25 -33.57 20.63
CA VAL A 479 57.00 -33.30 21.37
C VAL A 479 56.59 -34.52 22.22
N ASN A 480 56.66 -35.72 21.64
CA ASN A 480 56.38 -36.97 22.35
C ASN A 480 57.42 -37.23 23.45
N ALA A 481 58.70 -37.00 23.17
CA ALA A 481 59.77 -37.13 24.15
C ALA A 481 59.56 -36.18 25.34
N SER A 482 59.12 -34.94 25.08
CA SER A 482 58.84 -33.94 26.13
C SER A 482 57.66 -34.37 27.00
N GLN A 483 56.56 -34.82 26.40
CA GLN A 483 55.39 -35.32 27.14
C GLN A 483 55.74 -36.53 28.03
N SER A 484 56.47 -37.51 27.47
CA SER A 484 56.92 -38.69 28.22
C SER A 484 57.88 -38.32 29.36
N LEU A 485 58.74 -37.32 29.15
CA LEU A 485 59.65 -36.81 30.16
C LEU A 485 58.90 -36.10 31.30
N THR A 486 57.96 -35.22 30.99
CA THR A 486 57.13 -34.53 32.00
C THR A 486 56.36 -35.56 32.84
N SER A 487 55.71 -36.52 32.17
CA SER A 487 55.01 -37.62 32.86
C SER A 487 55.94 -38.44 33.76
N LEU A 488 57.15 -38.76 33.29
CA LEU A 488 58.16 -39.45 34.09
C LEU A 488 58.53 -38.65 35.34
N THR A 489 58.77 -37.34 35.20
CA THR A 489 59.19 -36.49 36.33
C THR A 489 58.09 -36.25 37.35
N ASP A 490 56.84 -36.12 36.91
CA ASP A 490 55.67 -35.92 37.78
C ASP A 490 55.37 -37.19 38.59
N ASP A 491 55.40 -38.34 37.93
CA ASP A 491 55.22 -39.63 38.60
C ASP A 491 56.35 -39.90 39.60
N LEU A 492 57.59 -39.52 39.26
CA LEU A 492 58.75 -39.66 40.13
C LEU A 492 58.63 -38.76 41.37
N ALA A 493 58.14 -37.52 41.22
CA ALA A 493 57.86 -36.64 42.35
C ALA A 493 56.75 -37.21 43.27
N THR A 494 55.71 -37.79 42.68
CA THR A 494 54.64 -38.48 43.41
C THR A 494 55.18 -39.69 44.18
N TYR A 495 56.06 -40.46 43.54
CA TYR A 495 56.75 -41.59 44.17
C TYR A 495 57.60 -41.14 45.37
N GLU A 496 58.42 -40.10 45.22
CA GLU A 496 59.26 -39.56 46.30
C GLU A 496 58.45 -39.09 47.51
N SER A 497 57.32 -38.41 47.28
CA SER A 497 56.40 -38.01 48.34
C SER A 497 55.90 -39.22 49.14
N LYS A 498 55.41 -40.24 48.44
CA LYS A 498 54.90 -41.47 49.07
C LYS A 498 56.01 -42.24 49.79
N ALA A 499 57.21 -42.29 49.23
CA ALA A 499 58.36 -42.94 49.85
C ALA A 499 58.78 -42.21 51.13
N SER A 500 58.73 -40.87 51.15
CA SER A 500 58.98 -40.06 52.34
C SER A 500 57.95 -40.32 53.43
N GLU A 501 56.66 -40.34 53.08
CA GLU A 501 55.57 -40.65 54.03
C GLU A 501 55.72 -42.06 54.62
N ALA A 502 55.98 -43.06 53.77
CA ALA A 502 56.20 -44.44 54.23
C ALA A 502 57.45 -44.55 55.13
N LYS A 503 58.49 -43.75 54.86
CA LYS A 503 59.68 -43.67 55.72
C LYS A 503 59.37 -43.09 57.10
N GLU A 504 58.61 -42.00 57.16
CA GLU A 504 58.19 -41.41 58.44
C GLU A 504 57.38 -42.41 59.29
N LEU A 505 56.49 -43.17 58.65
CA LEU A 505 55.74 -44.24 59.32
C LEU A 505 56.66 -45.38 59.80
N LEU A 506 57.63 -45.80 58.99
CA LEU A 506 58.62 -46.79 59.38
C LEU A 506 59.47 -46.32 60.57
N ASP A 507 59.97 -45.09 60.53
CA ASP A 507 60.75 -44.51 61.62
C ASP A 507 59.93 -44.45 62.93
N PHE A 508 58.64 -44.12 62.82
CA PHE A 508 57.71 -44.16 63.95
C PHE A 508 57.56 -45.60 64.51
N VAL A 509 57.23 -46.58 63.67
CA VAL A 509 57.06 -47.98 64.08
C VAL A 509 58.35 -48.56 64.65
N GLN A 510 59.52 -48.24 64.08
CA GLN A 510 60.82 -48.64 64.61
C GLN A 510 61.09 -48.03 65.99
N SER A 511 60.73 -46.77 66.20
CA SER A 511 60.87 -46.11 67.50
C SER A 511 59.97 -46.77 68.57
N GLU A 512 58.71 -47.02 68.23
CA GLU A 512 57.74 -47.70 69.09
C GLU A 512 58.18 -49.14 69.41
N TRP A 513 58.68 -49.87 68.42
CA TRP A 513 59.24 -51.19 68.62
C TRP A 513 60.45 -51.16 69.56
N SER A 514 61.35 -50.18 69.40
CA SER A 514 62.54 -50.05 70.25
C SER A 514 62.17 -49.81 71.72
N GLU A 515 61.12 -49.02 71.98
CA GLU A 515 60.62 -48.78 73.33
C GLU A 515 59.92 -50.02 73.91
N LEU A 516 59.01 -50.62 73.14
CA LEU A 516 58.29 -51.82 73.57
C LEU A 516 59.24 -52.99 73.83
N ARG A 517 60.28 -53.15 73.02
CA ARG A 517 61.34 -54.16 73.19
C ARG A 517 62.01 -54.03 74.56
N ARG A 518 62.32 -52.80 75.00
CA ARG A 518 62.90 -52.55 76.34
C ARG A 518 61.94 -52.91 77.46
N ARG A 519 60.64 -52.62 77.30
CA ARG A 519 59.61 -52.98 78.29
C ARG A 519 59.39 -54.51 78.37
N LEU A 520 59.39 -55.19 77.23
CA LEU A 520 59.33 -56.66 77.16
C LEU A 520 60.49 -57.32 77.92
N ASP A 521 61.71 -56.76 77.81
CA ASP A 521 62.88 -57.22 78.56
C ASP A 521 62.69 -57.06 80.08
N SER A 522 62.07 -55.95 80.53
CA SER A 522 61.75 -55.76 81.96
C SER A 522 60.64 -56.66 82.50
N SER A 523 59.70 -57.08 81.64
CA SER A 523 58.57 -57.96 82.01
C SER A 523 58.86 -59.45 81.79
N SER A 524 60.14 -59.84 81.64
CA SER A 524 60.61 -61.22 81.50
C SER A 524 60.09 -61.98 80.27
N ILE A 525 59.70 -61.28 79.19
CA ILE A 525 59.37 -61.91 77.89
C ILE A 525 60.64 -62.06 77.04
N ALA A 526 61.12 -63.30 76.92
CA ALA A 526 62.41 -63.60 76.30
C ALA A 526 62.46 -63.29 74.78
N PRO A 527 63.66 -63.04 74.21
CA PRO A 527 63.86 -62.86 72.77
C PRO A 527 63.40 -64.03 71.89
N THR A 528 63.20 -65.22 72.46
CA THR A 528 62.71 -66.42 71.76
C THR A 528 61.19 -66.47 71.60
N ASP A 529 60.45 -65.56 72.25
CA ASP A 529 58.99 -65.46 72.14
C ASP A 529 58.56 -65.28 70.67
N GLU A 530 57.55 -66.04 70.26
CA GLU A 530 57.10 -66.11 68.87
C GLU A 530 56.55 -64.77 68.38
N SER A 531 55.75 -64.08 69.21
CA SER A 531 55.18 -62.76 68.86
C SER A 531 56.28 -61.70 68.78
N ARG A 532 57.29 -61.77 69.66
CA ARG A 532 58.45 -60.85 69.62
C ARG A 532 59.27 -61.02 68.34
N ARG A 533 59.57 -62.26 67.95
CA ARG A 533 60.27 -62.57 66.69
C ARG A 533 59.45 -62.19 65.45
N ALA A 534 58.15 -62.43 65.46
CA ALA A 534 57.25 -62.04 64.37
C ALA A 534 57.22 -60.50 64.20
N THR A 535 57.18 -59.75 65.29
CA THR A 535 57.21 -58.27 65.24
C THR A 535 58.56 -57.76 64.72
N GLU A 536 59.68 -58.33 65.18
CA GLU A 536 61.00 -57.96 64.68
C GLU A 536 61.17 -58.31 63.19
N ALA A 537 60.60 -59.43 62.76
CA ALA A 537 60.58 -59.82 61.35
C ALA A 537 59.74 -58.84 60.51
N ALA A 538 58.53 -58.48 60.95
CA ALA A 538 57.65 -57.55 60.22
C ALA A 538 58.24 -56.13 60.11
N VAL A 539 58.86 -55.60 61.18
CA VAL A 539 59.55 -54.29 61.15
C VAL A 539 60.76 -54.33 60.21
N ASN A 540 61.52 -55.44 60.19
CA ASN A 540 62.63 -55.60 59.27
C ASN A 540 62.17 -55.80 57.81
N GLU A 541 61.04 -56.49 57.61
CA GLU A 541 60.41 -56.66 56.29
C GLU A 541 59.92 -55.32 55.73
N ALA A 542 59.29 -54.49 56.55
CA ALA A 542 58.92 -53.12 56.18
C ALA A 542 60.15 -52.27 55.81
N ALA A 543 61.24 -52.38 56.58
CA ALA A 543 62.48 -51.68 56.27
C ALA A 543 63.10 -52.15 54.95
N GLN A 544 63.14 -53.46 54.70
CA GLN A 544 63.65 -54.02 53.45
C GLN A 544 62.78 -53.64 52.24
N ALA A 545 61.46 -53.70 52.37
CA ALA A 545 60.53 -53.30 51.31
C ALA A 545 60.69 -51.82 50.94
N LEU A 546 60.88 -50.94 51.92
CA LEU A 546 61.17 -49.53 51.67
C LEU A 546 62.53 -49.34 50.99
N ASP A 547 63.57 -50.05 51.43
CA ASP A 547 64.90 -50.02 50.81
C ASP A 547 64.90 -50.57 49.37
N PHE A 548 64.00 -51.50 49.02
CA PHE A 548 63.78 -51.98 47.65
C PHE A 548 62.80 -51.11 46.85
N GLY A 549 62.31 -50.02 47.44
CA GLY A 549 61.41 -49.06 46.79
C GLY A 549 59.97 -49.56 46.61
N GLU A 550 59.60 -50.65 47.29
CA GLU A 550 58.29 -51.30 47.26
C GLU A 550 57.38 -50.67 48.33
N ILE A 551 56.89 -49.46 48.07
CA ILE A 551 56.11 -48.67 49.03
C ILE A 551 54.88 -49.43 49.54
N GLN A 552 54.16 -50.12 48.65
CA GLN A 552 52.94 -50.82 49.03
C GLN A 552 53.20 -52.03 49.94
N ASP A 553 54.28 -52.75 49.67
CA ASP A 553 54.69 -53.89 50.49
C ASP A 553 55.23 -53.41 51.84
N CYS A 554 55.94 -52.26 51.86
CA CYS A 554 56.33 -51.57 53.09
C CYS A 554 55.11 -51.19 53.94
N LEU A 555 54.12 -50.51 53.37
CA LEU A 555 52.90 -50.12 54.09
C LEU A 555 52.13 -51.33 54.63
N THR A 556 52.10 -52.43 53.87
CA THR A 556 51.46 -53.68 54.30
C THR A 556 52.21 -54.32 55.48
N ALA A 557 53.54 -54.38 55.39
CA ALA A 557 54.38 -54.88 56.47
C ALA A 557 54.34 -53.98 57.72
N LEU A 558 54.22 -52.65 57.56
CA LEU A 558 53.99 -51.70 58.65
C LEU A 558 52.65 -51.93 59.35
N GLY A 559 51.58 -52.16 58.59
CA GLY A 559 50.27 -52.52 59.15
C GLY A 559 50.34 -53.81 59.97
N ASN A 560 51.01 -54.84 59.44
CA ASN A 560 51.25 -56.10 60.16
C ASN A 560 52.11 -55.88 61.42
N ALA A 561 53.14 -55.03 61.33
CA ALA A 561 53.99 -54.71 62.47
C ALA A 561 53.22 -53.99 63.59
N ASP A 562 52.34 -53.04 63.25
CA ASP A 562 51.51 -52.32 64.23
C ASP A 562 50.52 -53.26 64.95
N GLU A 563 49.86 -54.16 64.22
CA GLU A 563 48.97 -55.17 64.83
C GLU A 563 49.72 -56.08 65.83
N LEU A 564 50.93 -56.51 65.46
CA LEU A 564 51.78 -57.34 66.32
C LEU A 564 52.32 -56.56 67.53
N LEU A 565 52.68 -55.28 67.34
CA LEU A 565 53.09 -54.36 68.42
C LEU A 565 51.96 -54.19 69.44
N GLU A 566 50.73 -53.96 68.98
CA GLU A 566 49.56 -53.80 69.85
C GLU A 566 49.25 -55.09 70.61
N GLY A 567 49.37 -56.25 69.95
CA GLY A 567 49.27 -57.56 70.61
C GLY A 567 50.31 -57.75 71.72
N LEU A 568 51.54 -57.30 71.51
CA LEU A 568 52.61 -57.34 72.52
C LEU A 568 52.41 -56.31 73.64
N ARG A 569 51.92 -55.10 73.35
CA ARG A 569 51.60 -54.09 74.37
C ARG A 569 50.58 -54.61 75.37
N ARG A 570 49.54 -55.33 74.91
CA ARG A 570 48.54 -55.93 75.80
C ARG A 570 49.11 -56.99 76.76
N ARG A 571 50.28 -57.55 76.46
CA ARG A 571 50.99 -58.52 77.31
C ARG A 571 51.92 -57.86 78.33
N VAL A 572 52.17 -56.55 78.20
CA VAL A 572 53.07 -55.75 79.04
C VAL A 572 52.26 -54.63 79.69
N VAL A 573 51.59 -54.95 80.80
CA VAL A 573 50.97 -53.95 81.70
C VAL A 573 51.93 -53.61 82.82
#